data_AF-A0A7C7RGQ2-F1
#
_entry.id   AF-A0A7C7RGQ2-F1
#
_cell.length_a   1.000
_cell.length_b   1.000
_cell.length_c   1.000
_cell.angle_alpha   90.00
_cell.angle_beta   90.00
_cell.angle_gamma   90.00
#
_symmetry.space_group_name_H-M   'P 1'
#
loop_
_entity.id
_entity.type
_entity.pdbx_description
1 polymer ?
#
loop_
_entity_poly.entity_id
_entity_poly.type
_entity_poly.pdbx_seq_one_letter_code
_entity_poly.pdbx_strand_id
1 'polypeptide(L)'
;MLVPEFLHLSCGNLNVIMDGMPFGCWRYLNVPSLVTEMTKMRFELLGTSMIPQHSDARVLDQFIYKWSHFKEIIASVLVEKYTDIAKAGWNVTEEEIKRDVTDLFSRNFERFIN
;
A
#
# COMPACT_ATOMS: atom_id res chain seq x y z
N MET A 1 -15.67 18.23 -12.07
CA MET A 1 -15.09 16.91 -12.38
C MET A 1 -13.69 16.94 -11.80
N LEU A 2 -13.58 16.61 -10.50
CA LEU A 2 -12.39 16.88 -9.69
C LEU A 2 -11.34 15.79 -9.94
N VAL A 3 -10.37 16.11 -10.79
CA VAL A 3 -9.07 15.44 -10.82
C VAL A 3 -8.40 15.79 -9.48
N PRO A 4 -8.14 14.85 -8.56
CA PRO A 4 -7.62 15.24 -7.25
C PRO A 4 -6.16 15.63 -7.39
N GLU A 5 -5.90 16.93 -7.24
CA GLU A 5 -4.59 17.61 -7.16
C GLU A 5 -3.74 17.19 -5.93
N PHE A 6 -3.95 15.99 -5.37
CA PHE A 6 -3.33 15.55 -4.10
C PHE A 6 -1.93 14.94 -4.24
N LEU A 7 -1.40 14.81 -5.46
CA LEU A 7 -0.12 14.16 -5.73
C LEU A 7 1.12 15.08 -5.70
N HIS A 8 0.95 16.39 -5.48
CA HIS A 8 2.05 17.35 -5.55
C HIS A 8 2.33 18.17 -4.29
N LEU A 9 1.71 17.85 -3.15
CA LEU A 9 1.95 18.57 -1.89
C LEU A 9 2.67 17.69 -0.87
N SER A 10 3.97 17.59 -1.05
CA SER A 10 4.93 17.39 0.03
C SER A 10 4.96 18.63 0.92
N CYS A 11 4.03 18.76 1.88
CA CYS A 11 4.19 19.47 3.16
C CYS A 11 2.84 19.64 3.87
N GLY A 12 2.76 19.18 5.13
CA GLY A 12 1.74 19.58 6.09
C GLY A 12 0.44 18.78 6.04
N ASN A 13 0.32 17.78 6.92
CA ASN A 13 -0.96 17.18 7.34
C ASN A 13 -1.80 16.46 6.27
N LEU A 14 -1.36 15.28 5.80
CA LEU A 14 -2.27 14.13 5.52
C LEU A 14 -1.59 12.85 5.00
N ASN A 15 -0.28 12.79 4.82
CA ASN A 15 0.40 11.53 4.51
C ASN A 15 1.46 11.30 5.58
N VAL A 16 1.36 10.19 6.32
CA VAL A 16 2.41 9.77 7.26
C VAL A 16 3.59 9.29 6.40
N ILE A 17 4.44 10.24 6.03
CA ILE A 17 5.74 10.01 5.42
C ILE A 17 6.70 9.79 6.58
N MET A 18 7.32 8.61 6.64
CA MET A 18 8.48 8.39 7.49
C MET A 18 9.70 8.67 6.60
N ASP A 19 10.39 9.79 6.80
CA ASP A 19 11.60 10.23 6.09
C ASP A 19 11.69 9.88 4.57
N GLY A 20 10.60 10.11 3.83
CA GLY A 20 10.51 9.90 2.37
C GLY A 20 9.79 8.62 1.92
N MET A 21 9.51 7.68 2.82
CA MET A 21 8.75 6.46 2.55
C MET A 21 7.25 6.64 2.85
N PRO A 22 6.34 6.49 1.86
CA PRO A 22 4.90 6.50 2.13
C PRO A 22 4.48 5.31 2.99
N PHE A 23 3.83 5.60 4.11
CA PHE A 23 3.43 4.59 5.10
C PHE A 23 1.94 4.69 5.44
N GLY A 24 1.19 3.67 5.04
CA GLY A 24 -0.20 3.41 5.41
C GLY A 24 -1.23 4.48 5.07
N CYS A 25 -2.44 4.28 5.59
CA CYS A 25 -3.60 5.15 5.41
C CYS A 25 -4.15 5.51 6.79
N TRP A 26 -3.81 6.70 7.27
CA TRP A 26 -4.03 7.08 8.66
C TRP A 26 -5.39 7.71 8.94
N ARG A 27 -5.98 7.36 10.08
CA ARG A 27 -7.22 7.94 10.63
C ARG A 27 -8.35 7.98 9.60
N TYR A 28 -8.66 9.16 9.03
CA TYR A 28 -9.77 9.36 8.10
C TYR A 28 -9.50 8.78 6.71
N LEU A 29 -8.23 8.52 6.38
CA LEU A 29 -7.85 7.83 5.15
C LEU A 29 -8.08 6.31 5.26
N ASN A 30 -8.35 5.81 6.46
CA ASN A 30 -8.58 4.39 6.73
C ASN A 30 -10.03 3.97 6.44
N VAL A 31 -10.51 4.32 5.24
CA VAL A 31 -11.80 3.89 4.70
C VAL A 31 -11.56 3.07 3.44
N PRO A 32 -12.36 2.02 3.16
CA PRO A 32 -12.04 1.05 2.12
C PRO A 32 -11.78 1.66 0.74
N SER A 33 -12.59 2.66 0.35
CA SER A 33 -12.45 3.35 -0.93
C SER A 33 -11.14 4.13 -1.03
N LEU A 34 -10.80 4.92 -0.01
CA LEU A 34 -9.55 5.69 -0.01
C LEU A 34 -8.32 4.79 0.09
N VAL A 35 -8.35 3.74 0.91
CA VAL A 35 -7.25 2.76 0.99
C VAL A 35 -6.99 2.14 -0.38
N THR A 36 -8.05 1.76 -1.10
CA THR A 36 -7.94 1.16 -2.44
C THR A 36 -7.30 2.14 -3.42
N GLU A 37 -7.87 3.34 -3.56
CA GLU A 37 -7.36 4.34 -4.51
C GLU A 37 -5.93 4.79 -4.19
N MET A 38 -5.62 5.03 -2.91
CA MET A 38 -4.27 5.38 -2.48
C MET A 38 -3.27 4.27 -2.76
N THR A 39 -3.64 3.01 -2.52
CA THR A 39 -2.78 1.86 -2.78
C THR A 39 -2.51 1.72 -4.28
N LYS A 40 -3.54 1.87 -5.12
CA LYS A 40 -3.40 1.86 -6.59
C LYS A 40 -2.46 2.95 -7.08
N MET A 41 -2.70 4.21 -6.69
CA MET A 41 -1.86 5.34 -7.08
C MET A 41 -0.41 5.14 -6.63
N ARG A 42 -0.18 4.64 -5.42
CA ARG A 42 1.17 4.37 -4.92
C ARG A 42 1.87 3.26 -5.70
N PHE A 43 1.16 2.17 -6.04
CA PHE A 43 1.73 1.13 -6.91
C PHE A 43 2.11 1.67 -8.29
N GLU A 44 1.30 2.53 -8.88
CA GLU A 44 1.58 3.11 -10.19
C GLU A 44 2.79 4.03 -10.20
N LEU A 45 3.01 4.77 -9.10
CA LEU A 45 4.08 5.76 -9.02
C LEU A 45 5.39 5.21 -8.43
N LEU A 46 5.29 4.26 -7.50
CA LEU A 46 6.42 3.80 -6.68
C LEU A 46 6.69 2.30 -6.81
N GLY A 47 5.83 1.56 -7.51
CA GLY A 47 5.87 0.10 -7.55
C GLY A 47 5.72 -0.47 -6.14
N THR A 48 6.66 -1.34 -5.75
CA THR A 48 6.70 -1.99 -4.44
C THR A 48 7.45 -1.20 -3.38
N SER A 49 7.98 -0.01 -3.70
CA SER A 49 8.79 0.82 -2.77
C SER A 49 7.91 1.66 -1.84
N MET A 50 7.06 0.99 -1.05
CA MET A 50 6.16 1.61 -0.08
C MET A 50 5.81 0.66 1.06
N ILE A 51 5.20 1.19 2.11
CA ILE A 51 4.52 0.37 3.13
C ILE A 51 3.02 0.66 3.04
N PRO A 52 2.21 -0.28 2.52
CA PRO A 52 0.86 0.02 2.09
C PRO A 52 -0.09 0.32 3.25
N GLN A 53 0.12 -0.27 4.44
CA GLN A 53 -0.82 -0.12 5.55
C GLN A 53 -0.22 -0.30 6.96
N HIS A 54 -0.87 0.32 7.94
CA HIS A 54 -0.71 0.07 9.38
C HIS A 54 -2.08 -0.02 10.06
N SER A 55 -2.16 -0.67 11.22
CA SER A 55 -3.45 -0.88 11.89
C SER A 55 -3.90 0.30 12.76
N ASP A 56 -2.97 1.06 13.35
CA ASP A 56 -3.25 2.02 14.43
C ASP A 56 -4.21 1.41 15.47
N ALA A 57 -4.01 0.12 15.79
CA ALA A 57 -4.88 -0.64 16.68
C ALA A 57 -4.60 -0.23 18.12
N ARG A 58 -5.65 0.22 18.82
CA ARG A 58 -5.60 0.54 20.26
C ARG A 58 -6.16 -0.58 21.13
N VAL A 59 -6.87 -1.52 20.50
CA VAL A 59 -7.46 -2.72 21.11
C VAL A 59 -7.01 -3.91 20.27
N LEU A 60 -6.61 -5.01 20.91
CA LEU A 60 -6.03 -6.18 20.23
C LEU A 60 -6.96 -6.76 19.15
N ASP A 61 -8.26 -6.86 19.44
CA ASP A 61 -9.25 -7.37 18.48
C ASP A 61 -9.31 -6.54 17.19
N GLN A 62 -8.95 -5.25 17.26
CA GLN A 62 -8.87 -4.40 16.08
C GLN A 62 -7.79 -4.84 15.12
N PHE A 63 -6.71 -5.42 15.63
CA PHE A 63 -5.62 -5.90 14.78
C PHE A 63 -6.14 -6.94 13.78
N ILE A 64 -6.92 -7.91 14.25
CA ILE A 64 -7.38 -9.04 13.44
C ILE A 64 -8.28 -8.56 12.29
N TYR A 65 -9.35 -7.83 12.59
CA TYR A 65 -10.30 -7.44 11.54
C TYR A 65 -9.70 -6.40 10.59
N LYS A 66 -8.90 -5.45 11.11
CA LYS A 66 -8.25 -4.43 10.26
C LYS A 66 -7.29 -5.09 9.27
N TRP A 67 -6.42 -5.99 9.74
CA TRP A 67 -5.49 -6.67 8.84
C TRP A 67 -6.18 -7.63 7.88
N SER A 68 -7.27 -8.30 8.27
CA SER A 68 -8.05 -9.11 7.33
C SER A 68 -8.55 -8.25 6.18
N HIS A 69 -9.20 -7.13 6.49
CA HIS A 69 -9.76 -6.22 5.50
C HIS A 69 -8.69 -5.58 4.60
N PHE A 70 -7.55 -5.17 5.16
CA PHE A 70 -6.47 -4.59 4.36
C PHE A 70 -5.79 -5.59 3.45
N LYS A 71 -5.62 -6.83 3.89
CA LYS A 71 -5.06 -7.88 3.04
C LYS A 71 -5.95 -8.15 1.84
N GLU A 72 -7.28 -8.14 2.01
CA GLU A 72 -8.21 -8.27 0.89
C GLU A 72 -8.06 -7.14 -0.13
N ILE A 73 -8.02 -5.88 0.34
CA ILE A 73 -7.84 -4.72 -0.54
C ILE A 73 -6.49 -4.79 -1.26
N ILE A 74 -5.39 -4.95 -0.54
CA ILE A 74 -4.03 -4.97 -1.13
C ILE A 74 -3.89 -6.15 -2.09
N ALA A 75 -4.44 -7.33 -1.76
CA ALA A 75 -4.41 -8.48 -2.65
C ALA A 75 -5.17 -8.21 -3.95
N SER A 76 -6.36 -7.59 -3.89
CA SER A 76 -7.10 -7.22 -5.10
C SER A 76 -6.31 -6.28 -6.01
N VAL A 77 -5.62 -5.29 -5.43
CA VAL A 77 -4.79 -4.35 -6.18
C VAL A 77 -3.56 -5.05 -6.80
N LEU A 78 -2.90 -5.93 -6.04
CA LEU A 78 -1.78 -6.72 -6.54
C LEU A 78 -2.18 -7.63 -7.70
N VAL A 79 -3.32 -8.32 -7.58
CA VAL A 79 -3.85 -9.18 -8.66
C VAL A 79 -4.10 -8.36 -9.92
N GLU A 80 -4.70 -7.18 -9.81
CA GLU A 80 -4.90 -6.27 -10.94
C GLU A 80 -3.57 -5.89 -11.60
N LYS A 81 -2.59 -5.41 -10.81
CA LYS A 81 -1.29 -4.96 -11.35
C LYS A 81 -0.46 -6.10 -11.95
N TYR A 82 -0.41 -7.27 -11.30
CA TYR A 82 0.30 -8.43 -11.85
C TYR A 82 -0.39 -8.96 -13.11
N THR A 83 -1.72 -8.91 -13.17
CA THR A 83 -2.47 -9.30 -14.37
C THR A 83 -2.15 -8.37 -15.54
N ASP A 84 -2.05 -7.07 -15.31
CA ASP A 84 -1.73 -6.10 -16.35
C ASP A 84 -0.33 -6.31 -16.93
N ILE A 85 0.68 -6.53 -16.09
CA ILE A 85 2.03 -6.82 -16.59
C ILE A 85 2.12 -8.20 -17.26
N ALA A 86 1.35 -9.18 -16.79
CA ALA A 86 1.26 -10.49 -17.44
C ALA A 86 0.66 -10.38 -18.85
N LYS A 87 -0.40 -9.57 -19.02
CA LYS A 87 -0.98 -9.26 -20.34
C LYS A 87 -0.01 -8.51 -21.24
N ALA A 88 0.88 -7.69 -20.68
CA ALA A 88 1.94 -7.02 -21.41
C ALA A 88 3.10 -7.96 -21.83
N GLY A 89 3.05 -9.25 -21.44
CA GLY A 89 4.01 -10.27 -21.82
C GLY A 89 5.07 -10.57 -20.75
N TRP A 90 4.94 -10.01 -19.54
CA TRP A 90 5.83 -10.36 -18.43
C TRP A 90 5.43 -11.69 -17.80
N ASN A 91 6.39 -12.60 -17.60
CA ASN A 91 6.12 -13.86 -16.91
C ASN A 91 6.24 -13.68 -15.39
N VAL A 92 5.12 -13.42 -14.72
CA VAL A 92 5.07 -13.26 -13.26
C VAL A 92 5.23 -14.62 -12.58
N THR A 93 6.24 -14.76 -11.72
CA THR A 93 6.51 -15.99 -10.95
C THR A 93 5.96 -15.94 -9.53
N GLU A 94 5.71 -17.10 -8.93
CA GLU A 94 5.25 -17.19 -7.54
C GLU A 94 6.31 -16.66 -6.56
N GLU A 95 7.59 -16.88 -6.87
CA GLU A 95 8.73 -16.40 -6.09
C GLU A 95 8.80 -14.87 -6.05
N GLU A 96 8.55 -14.20 -7.19
CA GLU A 96 8.48 -12.73 -7.26
C GLU A 96 7.32 -12.19 -6.45
N ILE A 97 6.13 -12.79 -6.57
CA ILE A 97 4.96 -12.39 -5.78
C ILE A 97 5.26 -12.53 -4.28
N LYS A 98 5.82 -13.67 -3.85
CA LYS A 98 6.19 -13.87 -2.44
C LYS A 98 7.22 -12.85 -1.96
N ARG A 99 8.24 -12.55 -2.77
CA ARG A 99 9.23 -11.52 -2.46
C ARG A 99 8.57 -10.17 -2.27
N ASP A 100 7.75 -9.75 -3.23
CA ASP A 100 7.13 -8.42 -3.25
C ASP A 100 6.12 -8.25 -2.11
N VAL A 101 5.32 -9.28 -1.82
CA VAL A 101 4.44 -9.30 -0.64
C VAL A 101 5.25 -9.22 0.66
N THR A 102 6.37 -9.95 0.76
CA THR A 102 7.23 -9.88 1.95
C THR A 102 7.85 -8.49 2.12
N ASP A 103 8.25 -7.86 1.01
CA ASP A 103 8.78 -6.50 1.01
C ASP A 103 7.72 -5.50 1.47
N LEU A 104 6.50 -5.55 0.94
CA LEU A 104 5.40 -4.64 1.32
C LEU A 104 4.98 -4.76 2.79
N PHE A 105 4.94 -5.97 3.34
CA PHE A 105 4.40 -6.21 4.69
C PHE A 105 5.47 -6.29 5.80
N SER A 106 6.76 -6.36 5.47
CA SER A 106 7.83 -6.42 6.49
C SER A 106 9.14 -5.79 6.03
N ARG A 107 9.77 -6.29 4.95
CA ARG A 107 11.17 -5.93 4.68
C ARG A 107 11.37 -4.47 4.29
N ASN A 108 10.39 -3.81 3.66
CA ASN A 108 10.50 -2.38 3.36
C ASN A 108 10.63 -1.55 4.63
N PHE A 109 9.89 -1.92 5.69
CA PHE A 109 10.02 -1.26 6.98
C PHE A 109 11.37 -1.57 7.63
N GLU A 110 11.76 -2.85 7.67
CA GLU A 110 13.03 -3.28 8.25
C GLU A 110 14.24 -2.63 7.55
N ARG A 111 14.24 -2.54 6.22
CA ARG A 111 15.29 -1.88 5.44
C ARG A 111 15.33 -0.37 5.66
N PHE A 112 14.21 0.24 6.01
CA PHE A 112 14.12 1.68 6.17
C PHE A 112 14.65 2.17 7.53
N ILE A 113 14.45 1.37 8.58
CA ILE A 113 14.82 1.75 9.95
C ILE A 113 16.27 1.40 10.34
N ASN A 114 16.98 0.65 9.49
CA ASN A 114 18.37 0.22 9.69
C ASN A 114 19.31 1.01 8.77
#